data_AF-A0A0H3B6X8-F1
#
_entry.id   AF-A0A0H3B6X8-F1
#
_cell.length_a   1.000
_cell.length_b   1.000
_cell.length_c   1.000
_cell.angle_alpha   90.00
_cell.angle_beta   90.00
_cell.angle_gamma   90.00
#
_symmetry.space_group_name_H-M   'P 1'
#
loop_
_entity.id
_entity.type
_entity.pdbx_description
1 polymer ?
#
loop_
_entity_poly.entity_id
_entity_poly.type
_entity_poly.pdbx_seq_one_letter_code
_entity_poly.pdbx_strand_id
1 'polypeptide(L)' 'MPIVVSGQQSQALTHSITVGSQLTVEGFISCHQGRNGLNKLVLHAEQIEFIDSGD' A
#
# COMPACT_ATOMS: atom_id res chain seq x y z
N MET A 1 7.65 5.72 -1.00
CA MET A 1 7.06 5.07 -2.20
C MET A 1 5.55 5.07 -2.02
N PRO A 2 4.76 5.52 -3.00
CA PRO A 2 3.30 5.45 -2.91
C PRO A 2 2.80 4.00 -3.03
N ILE A 3 1.86 3.64 -2.16
CA ILE A 3 1.20 2.33 -2.11
C ILE A 3 -0.30 2.58 -2.33
N VAL A 4 -0.92 1.78 -3.18
CA VAL A 4 -2.35 1.86 -3.49
C VAL A 4 -2.99 0.50 -3.26
N VAL A 5 -4.09 0.50 -2.51
CA VAL A 5 -4.96 -0.66 -2.34
C VAL A 5 -6.21 -0.43 -3.17
N SER A 6 -6.58 -1.41 -3.99
CA SER A 6 -7.77 -1.33 -4.86
C SER A 6 -8.70 -2.51 -4.61
N GLY A 7 -9.99 -2.33 -4.91
CA GLY A 7 -11.04 -3.33 -4.68
C GLY A 7 -11.76 -3.17 -3.34
N GLN A 8 -13.05 -3.50 -3.30
CA GLN A 8 -13.90 -3.33 -2.11
C GLN A 8 -13.48 -4.25 -0.95
N GLN A 9 -13.07 -5.48 -1.26
CA GLN A 9 -12.68 -6.47 -0.25
C GLN A 9 -11.41 -6.05 0.50
N SER A 10 -10.54 -5.27 -0.15
CA SER A 10 -9.29 -4.77 0.41
C SER A 10 -9.45 -3.52 1.27
N GLN A 11 -10.64 -2.88 1.28
CA GLN A 11 -10.92 -1.72 2.15
C GLN A 11 -11.03 -2.12 3.63
N ALA A 12 -11.41 -3.37 3.92
CA ALA A 12 -11.44 -3.87 5.30
C ALA A 12 -10.03 -3.93 5.90
N LEU A 13 -9.01 -4.26 5.09
CA LEU A 13 -7.62 -4.36 5.51
C LEU A 13 -7.01 -2.98 5.83
N THR A 14 -7.45 -1.93 5.15
CA THR A 14 -6.91 -0.58 5.36
C THR A 14 -7.55 0.15 6.54
N HIS A 15 -8.67 -0.33 7.07
CA HIS A 15 -9.43 0.34 8.14
C HIS A 15 -8.66 0.44 9.46
N SER A 16 -7.74 -0.49 9.72
CA SER A 16 -6.92 -0.54 10.94
C SER A 16 -5.53 0.08 10.76
N ILE A 17 -5.20 0.54 9.55
CA ILE A 17 -3.89 1.14 9.24
C ILE A 17 -3.91 2.60 9.67
N THR A 18 -2.98 2.98 10.54
CA THR A 18 -2.82 4.36 11.01
C THR A 18 -1.38 4.84 10.79
N VAL A 19 -1.16 6.15 10.90
CA VAL A 19 0.18 6.70 10.79
C VAL A 19 1.04 6.12 11.90
N GLY A 20 2.17 5.50 11.53
CA GLY A 20 3.07 4.81 12.46
C GLY A 20 2.88 3.30 12.52
N SER A 21 1.85 2.73 11.87
CA SER A 21 1.72 1.28 11.74
C SER A 21 2.91 0.67 10.98
N GLN A 22 3.50 -0.38 11.55
CA GLN A 22 4.51 -1.19 10.89
C GLN A 22 3.81 -2.32 10.13
N LEU A 23 4.05 -2.40 8.82
CA LEU A 23 3.34 -3.28 7.92
C LEU A 23 4.30 -3.97 6.95
N THR A 24 3.99 -5.21 6.62
CA THR A 24 4.52 -5.90 5.44
C THR A 24 3.49 -5.75 4.33
N VAL A 25 3.93 -5.31 3.15
CA VAL A 25 3.04 -5.07 2.00
C VAL A 25 3.57 -5.83 0.79
N GLU A 26 2.74 -6.69 0.23
CA GLU A 26 3.05 -7.47 -0.96
C GLU A 26 2.11 -7.13 -2.12
N GLY A 27 2.63 -7.24 -3.34
CA GLY A 27 1.88 -6.96 -4.56
C GLY A 27 2.83 -6.69 -5.73
N PHE A 28 2.37 -5.90 -6.70
CA PHE A 28 3.12 -5.62 -7.92
C PHE A 28 3.46 -4.14 -8.08
N ILE A 29 4.60 -3.87 -8.73
CA ILE A 29 5.05 -2.50 -9.02
C ILE A 29 4.52 -2.06 -10.38
N SER A 30 3.96 -0.86 -10.44
CA SER A 30 3.52 -0.22 -11.66
C SER A 30 4.06 1.20 -11.74
N CYS A 31 4.22 1.71 -12.96
CA CYS A 31 4.69 3.07 -13.20
C CYS A 31 3.55 3.92 -13.73
N HIS A 32 3.25 5.03 -13.06
CA HIS A 32 2.20 5.98 -13.44
C HIS A 32 2.81 7.32 -13.78
N GLN A 33 2.41 7.90 -14.91
CA GLN A 33 2.81 9.26 -15.24
C GLN A 33 2.00 10.25 -14.39
N GLY A 34 2.70 11.04 -13.57
CA GLY A 34 2.09 12.11 -12.80
C GLY A 34 1.63 13.26 -13.69
N ARG A 35 0.77 14.14 -13.17
CA ARG A 35 0.31 15.35 -13.89
C ARG A 35 1.44 16.29 -14.30
N ASN A 36 2.59 16.20 -13.64
CA ASN A 36 3.81 16.94 -13.97
C ASN A 36 4.67 16.25 -15.05
N GLY A 37 4.16 15.20 -15.70
CA GLY A 37 4.87 14.45 -16.73
C GLY A 37 5.93 13.47 -16.19
N LEU A 38 6.20 13.49 -14.88
CA LEU A 38 7.18 12.59 -14.25
C LEU A 38 6.57 11.25 -13.91
N ASN A 39 7.33 10.18 -14.19
CA ASN A 39 6.98 8.82 -13.85
C ASN A 39 7.10 8.57 -12.35
N LYS A 40 6.08 7.93 -11.76
CA LYS A 40 6.02 7.56 -10.35
C LYS A 40 5.88 6.05 -10.25
N LEU A 41 6.81 5.44 -9.51
CA LEU A 41 6.66 4.04 -9.11
C LEU A 41 5.59 3.94 -8.01
N VAL A 42 4.63 3.06 -8.21
CA VAL A 42 3.51 2.80 -7.31
C VAL A 42 3.48 1.30 -7.02
N LEU A 43 3.39 0.92 -5.75
CA LEU A 43 3.10 -0.46 -5.35
C LEU A 43 1.60 -0.64 -5.26
N HIS A 44 1.05 -1.54 -6.07
CA HIS A 44 -0.34 -1.98 -5.95
C HIS A 44 -0.35 -3.13 -4.96
N ALA A 45 -0.90 -2.88 -3.78
CA ALA A 45 -0.93 -3.85 -2.69
C ALA A 45 -2.05 -4.87 -2.89
N GLU A 46 -1.68 -6.14 -2.85
CA GLU A 46 -2.57 -7.29 -2.90
C GLU A 46 -2.74 -7.89 -1.50
N GLN A 47 -1.66 -7.92 -0.71
CA GLN A 47 -1.65 -8.43 0.66
C GLN A 47 -0.98 -7.42 1.60
N ILE A 48 -1.55 -7.24 2.78
CA ILE A 48 -1.03 -6.36 3.83
C ILE A 48 -1.13 -7.09 5.15
N GLU A 49 -0.01 -7.19 5.84
CA GLU A 49 0.10 -7.80 7.17
C GLU A 49 0.64 -6.80 8.18
N PHE A 50 0.07 -6.80 9.38
CA PHE A 50 0.60 -6.02 10.49
C PHE A 50 1.82 -6.74 11.05
N ILE A 51 2.92 -5.99 11.20
CA ILE A 51 4.07 -6.48 11.94
C ILE A 51 3.76 -6.22 13.41
N ASP A 52 3.17 -7.22 14.06
CA ASP A 52 3.00 -7.18 15.50
C ASP A 52 4.38 -7.23 16.14
N SER A 53 4.79 -6.11 16.70
CA SER A 53 6.01 -6.01 17.50
C SER A 53 5.63 -6.48 18.88
N GLY A 54 5.39 -7.78 19.03
CA GLY A 54 5.07 -8.39 20.32
C GLY A 54 6.22 -8.13 21.28
N ASP A 55 6.01 -7.17 22.19
CA ASP A 55 6.81 -6.87 23.38
C ASP A 55 5.85 -6.68 24.57
#